data_AF-A0A536FGG2-F1
#
_entry.id   AF-A0A536FGG2-F1
#
_cell.length_a   1.000
_cell.length_b   1.000
_cell.length_c   1.000
_cell.angle_alpha   90.00
_cell.angle_beta   90.00
_cell.angle_gamma   90.00
#
_symmetry.space_group_name_H-M   'P 1'
#
loop_
_entity.id
_entity.type
_entity.pdbx_description
1 polymer ?
#
loop_
_entity_poly.entity_id
_entity_poly.type
_entity_poly.pdbx_seq_one_letter_code
_entity_poly.pdbx_strand_id
1 'polypeptide(L)'
;SGGVSVGTHDLVKPLLESLGTVHVGRVKLKPGKPFTFATLPGNRVAFGLPGFPVSSLVTFEVFVRPALRKMQGFSHWQRPTLPVRLAYDAKPTADRTEYQRVTLHREGRDLVAETTGSQSSSRLMSLAGAHALVRVPAGDQGFKAGTVVEALILALP
;
A
#
# COMPACT_ATOMS: atom_id res chain seq x y z
N SER A 1 -9.07 9.02 7.87
CA SER A 1 -7.65 9.13 7.51
C SER A 1 -7.11 10.45 8.05
N GLY A 2 -5.78 10.61 8.16
CA GLY A 2 -5.16 11.76 8.83
C GLY A 2 -5.11 11.62 10.35
N GLY A 3 -4.32 12.47 11.02
CA GLY A 3 -4.25 12.49 12.49
C GLY A 3 -3.47 11.34 13.15
N VAL A 4 -2.69 10.57 12.38
CA VAL A 4 -2.04 9.30 12.81
C VAL A 4 -0.50 9.31 12.70
N SER A 5 0.11 10.48 12.49
CA SER A 5 1.55 10.62 12.28
C SER A 5 2.30 10.92 13.60
N VAL A 6 3.20 11.90 13.60
CA VAL A 6 3.99 12.37 14.75
C VAL A 6 3.81 13.86 15.05
N GLY A 7 2.80 14.51 14.46
CA GLY A 7 2.46 15.89 14.76
C GLY A 7 1.89 16.03 16.16
N THR A 8 2.11 17.19 16.77
CA THR A 8 1.57 17.55 18.11
C THR A 8 0.04 17.49 18.20
N HIS A 9 -0.65 17.45 17.06
CA HIS A 9 -2.10 17.37 16.94
C HIS A 9 -2.59 16.00 16.39
N ASP A 10 -1.73 14.98 16.36
CA ASP A 10 -2.13 13.63 15.94
C ASP A 10 -2.84 12.90 17.08
N LEU A 11 -4.12 13.26 17.27
CA LEU A 11 -4.96 12.77 18.37
C LEU A 11 -5.54 11.37 18.13
N VAL A 12 -5.47 10.83 16.91
CA VAL A 12 -6.14 9.56 16.58
C VAL A 12 -5.52 8.40 17.35
N LYS A 13 -4.19 8.32 17.42
CA LYS A 13 -3.54 7.21 18.13
C LYS A 13 -3.82 7.26 19.64
N PRO A 14 -3.60 8.38 20.37
CA PRO A 14 -3.96 8.47 21.79
C PRO A 14 -5.43 8.18 22.06
N LEU A 15 -6.34 8.63 21.18
CA LEU A 15 -7.77 8.34 21.32
C LEU A 15 -8.09 6.85 21.13
N LEU A 16 -7.44 6.17 20.19
CA LEU A 16 -7.62 4.73 20.02
C LEU A 16 -7.05 3.94 21.20
N GLU A 17 -5.95 4.40 21.80
CA GLU A 17 -5.37 3.81 23.02
C GLU A 17 -6.29 3.99 24.24
N SER A 18 -7.04 5.09 24.33
CA SER A 18 -8.00 5.29 25.43
C SER A 18 -9.32 4.54 25.23
N LEU A 19 -9.73 4.31 23.98
CA LEU A 19 -10.99 3.65 23.65
C LEU A 19 -10.88 2.13 23.47
N GLY A 20 -9.68 1.57 23.35
CA GLY A 20 -9.50 0.14 23.10
C GLY A 20 -8.02 -0.29 23.07
N THR A 21 -7.73 -1.33 22.31
CA THR A 21 -6.37 -1.90 22.23
C THR A 21 -5.76 -1.61 20.87
N VAL A 22 -4.66 -0.86 20.84
CA VAL A 22 -3.86 -0.66 19.62
C VAL A 22 -2.90 -1.83 19.43
N HIS A 23 -3.02 -2.52 18.30
CA HIS A 23 -2.19 -3.68 17.93
C HIS A 23 -1.00 -3.30 17.05
N VAL A 24 -1.21 -2.30 16.19
CA VAL A 24 -0.20 -1.78 15.27
C VAL A 24 -0.23 -0.28 15.36
N GLY A 25 0.93 0.36 15.61
CA GLY A 25 1.05 1.82 15.62
C GLY A 25 1.86 2.38 14.45
N ARG A 26 2.70 1.55 13.82
CA ARG A 26 3.51 1.87 12.63
C ARG A 26 3.80 0.59 11.86
N VAL A 27 4.03 0.73 10.56
CA VAL A 27 4.41 -0.38 9.68
C VAL A 27 5.69 -0.06 8.91
N LYS A 28 6.48 -1.09 8.59
CA LYS A 28 7.65 -0.96 7.70
C LYS A 28 7.23 -0.95 6.23
N LEU A 29 6.46 0.08 5.85
CA LEU A 29 5.85 0.25 4.54
C LEU A 29 6.21 1.61 3.93
N LYS A 30 6.39 1.64 2.61
CA LYS A 30 6.51 2.86 1.80
C LYS A 30 5.57 2.77 0.59
N PRO A 31 4.76 3.81 0.30
CA PRO A 31 4.33 4.84 1.24
C PRO A 31 3.42 4.25 2.33
N GLY A 32 3.23 4.96 3.45
CA GLY A 32 2.27 4.54 4.49
C GLY A 32 2.84 4.04 5.82
N LYS A 33 4.08 4.43 6.18
CA LYS A 33 4.67 4.17 7.51
C LYS A 33 3.71 4.42 8.70
N PRO A 34 3.01 5.58 8.79
CA PRO A 34 2.02 5.79 9.84
C PRO A 34 0.74 5.03 9.50
N PHE A 35 0.53 3.90 10.16
CA PHE A 35 -0.70 3.12 10.06
C PHE A 35 -1.03 2.56 11.43
N THR A 36 -2.28 2.72 11.85
CA THR A 36 -2.76 2.24 13.14
C THR A 36 -3.87 1.21 12.94
N PHE A 37 -3.80 0.12 13.68
CA PHE A 37 -4.88 -0.86 13.77
C PHE A 37 -5.22 -1.10 15.24
N ALA A 38 -6.50 -1.02 15.57
CA ALA A 38 -6.99 -1.20 16.93
C ALA A 38 -8.30 -1.99 16.97
N THR A 39 -8.53 -2.69 18.08
CA THR A 39 -9.83 -3.27 18.43
C THR A 39 -10.49 -2.43 19.51
N LEU A 40 -11.78 -2.17 19.33
CA LEU A 40 -12.62 -1.38 20.23
C LEU A 40 -13.72 -2.26 20.83
N PRO A 41 -14.37 -1.83 21.95
CA PRO A 41 -15.48 -2.55 22.56
C PRO A 41 -16.59 -2.90 21.57
N GLY A 42 -17.19 -4.08 21.75
CA GLY A 42 -18.23 -4.62 20.86
C GLY A 42 -17.67 -5.21 19.55
N ASN A 43 -16.45 -5.76 19.58
CA ASN A 43 -15.78 -6.38 18.41
C ASN A 43 -15.62 -5.44 17.20
N ARG A 44 -15.58 -4.13 17.44
CA ARG A 44 -15.35 -3.14 16.40
C ARG A 44 -13.86 -3.03 16.12
N VAL A 45 -13.52 -2.77 14.87
CA VAL A 45 -12.14 -2.52 14.44
C VAL A 45 -11.99 -1.09 13.97
N ALA A 46 -10.83 -0.51 14.22
CA ALA A 46 -10.49 0.83 13.78
C ALA A 46 -9.17 0.83 13.01
N PHE A 47 -9.15 1.55 11.89
CA PHE A 47 -7.98 1.75 11.05
C PHE A 47 -7.63 3.23 10.98
N GLY A 48 -6.44 3.57 11.47
CA GLY A 48 -5.83 4.89 11.35
C GLY A 48 -4.96 4.95 10.10
N LEU A 49 -5.48 5.53 9.02
CA LEU A 49 -4.76 5.65 7.75
C LEU A 49 -3.97 6.97 7.67
N PRO A 50 -2.81 7.01 7.00
CA PRO A 50 -2.02 8.22 6.75
C PRO A 50 -2.87 9.37 6.17
N GLY A 51 -2.46 10.61 6.46
CA GLY A 51 -3.10 11.80 5.86
C GLY A 51 -2.76 12.02 4.38
N PHE A 52 -1.58 11.58 3.93
CA PHE A 52 -1.21 11.73 2.52
C PHE A 52 -2.02 10.78 1.63
N PRO A 53 -2.64 11.26 0.53
CA PRO A 53 -3.54 10.45 -0.28
C PRO A 53 -2.95 9.14 -0.81
N VAL A 54 -1.72 9.18 -1.35
CA VAL A 54 -1.05 7.98 -1.87
C VAL A 54 -0.81 6.97 -0.75
N SER A 55 -0.33 7.44 0.40
CA SER A 55 -0.11 6.61 1.58
C SER A 55 -1.42 5.99 2.08
N SER A 56 -2.50 6.77 2.10
CA SER A 56 -3.84 6.30 2.50
C SER A 56 -4.36 5.23 1.54
N LEU A 57 -4.21 5.43 0.22
CA LEU A 57 -4.65 4.44 -0.77
C LEU A 57 -3.87 3.13 -0.63
N VAL A 58 -2.54 3.21 -0.59
CA VAL A 58 -1.68 2.01 -0.49
C VAL A 58 -1.98 1.23 0.79
N THR A 59 -2.08 1.92 1.95
CA THR A 59 -2.44 1.24 3.21
C THR A 59 -3.86 0.68 3.20
N PHE A 60 -4.80 1.34 2.52
CA PHE A 60 -6.14 0.81 2.33
C PHE A 60 -6.12 -0.50 1.52
N GLU A 61 -5.47 -0.51 0.36
CA GLU A 61 -5.41 -1.67 -0.52
C GLU A 61 -4.68 -2.86 0.13
N VAL A 62 -3.59 -2.59 0.88
CA VAL A 62 -2.76 -3.63 1.49
C VAL A 62 -3.35 -4.17 2.80
N PHE A 63 -4.04 -3.35 3.61
CA PHE A 63 -4.50 -3.77 4.94
C PHE A 63 -6.02 -3.70 5.13
N VAL A 64 -6.65 -2.59 4.75
CA VAL A 64 -8.05 -2.33 5.11
C VAL A 64 -9.01 -3.12 4.21
N ARG A 65 -8.83 -3.02 2.89
CA ARG A 65 -9.63 -3.76 1.91
C ARG A 65 -9.65 -5.26 2.17
N PRO A 66 -8.50 -5.96 2.32
CA PRO A 66 -8.52 -7.40 2.61
C PRO A 66 -9.20 -7.73 3.95
N ALA A 67 -9.04 -6.91 4.99
CA ALA A 67 -9.74 -7.09 6.26
C ALA A 67 -11.26 -6.98 6.09
N LEU A 68 -11.75 -5.94 5.40
CA LEU A 68 -13.17 -5.77 5.12
C LEU A 68 -13.75 -6.94 4.31
N ARG A 69 -13.06 -7.39 3.25
CA ARG A 69 -13.52 -8.55 2.47
C ARG A 69 -13.56 -9.82 3.30
N LYS A 70 -12.58 -10.05 4.17
CA LYS A 70 -12.58 -11.19 5.08
C LYS A 70 -13.76 -11.12 6.06
N MET A 71 -14.05 -9.94 6.62
CA MET A 71 -15.21 -9.73 7.51
C MET A 71 -16.55 -9.90 6.79
N GLN A 72 -16.61 -9.63 5.49
CA GLN A 72 -17.77 -9.87 4.64
C GLN A 72 -17.92 -11.34 4.20
N GLY A 73 -17.01 -12.24 4.60
CA GLY A 73 -17.10 -13.67 4.28
C GLY A 73 -16.57 -14.07 2.90
N PHE A 74 -15.81 -13.21 2.21
CA PHE A 74 -15.19 -13.59 0.94
C PHE A 74 -14.13 -14.67 1.14
N SER A 75 -14.24 -15.77 0.40
CA SER A 75 -13.21 -16.83 0.36
C SER A 75 -11.88 -16.34 -0.21
N HIS A 76 -11.95 -15.43 -1.20
CA HIS A 76 -10.80 -14.77 -1.82
C HIS A 76 -10.83 -13.27 -1.49
N TRP A 77 -10.11 -12.90 -0.43
CA TRP A 77 -10.14 -11.56 0.14
C TRP A 77 -8.97 -10.66 -0.34
N GLN A 78 -7.91 -11.24 -0.88
CA GLN A 78 -6.79 -10.48 -1.46
C GLN A 78 -7.16 -9.88 -2.83
N ARG A 79 -6.38 -8.89 -3.27
CA ARG A 79 -6.39 -8.47 -4.68
C ARG A 79 -5.70 -9.57 -5.52
N PRO A 80 -6.13 -9.78 -6.77
CA PRO A 80 -5.37 -10.63 -7.67
C PRO A 80 -3.99 -10.03 -7.92
N THR A 81 -3.00 -10.90 -8.07
CA THR A 81 -1.68 -10.54 -8.59
C THR A 81 -1.52 -11.11 -9.98
N LEU A 82 -0.77 -10.42 -10.83
CA LEU A 82 -0.38 -10.91 -12.14
C LEU A 82 1.14 -10.74 -12.34
N PRO A 83 1.78 -11.63 -13.10
CA PRO A 83 3.16 -11.45 -13.52
C PRO A 83 3.25 -10.28 -14.50
N VAL A 84 4.15 -9.34 -14.21
CA VAL A 84 4.45 -8.19 -15.07
C VAL A 84 5.95 -8.05 -15.27
N ARG A 85 6.37 -7.71 -16.48
CA ARG A 85 7.77 -7.40 -16.80
C ARG A 85 8.04 -5.94 -16.50
N LEU A 86 9.06 -5.65 -15.69
CA LEU A 86 9.44 -4.27 -15.38
C LEU A 86 10.11 -3.58 -16.58
N ALA A 87 9.66 -2.38 -16.93
CA ALA A 87 10.33 -1.51 -17.90
C ALA A 87 11.36 -0.56 -17.25
N TYR A 88 11.60 -0.72 -15.94
CA TYR A 88 12.44 0.16 -15.15
C TYR A 88 13.18 -0.59 -14.04
N ASP A 89 14.27 -0.01 -13.54
CA ASP A 89 15.00 -0.53 -12.36
C ASP A 89 14.22 -0.17 -11.08
N ALA A 90 13.64 -1.18 -10.42
CA ALA A 90 12.93 -1.02 -9.15
C ALA A 90 13.92 -1.06 -7.98
N LYS A 91 14.34 0.12 -7.53
CA LYS A 91 15.28 0.26 -6.41
C LYS A 91 14.57 0.02 -5.06
N PRO A 92 15.18 -0.74 -4.13
CA PRO A 92 14.60 -1.00 -2.83
C PRO A 92 14.85 0.19 -1.89
N THR A 93 14.22 0.14 -0.72
CA THR A 93 14.67 0.94 0.42
C THR A 93 15.25 0.04 1.50
N ALA A 94 16.20 0.56 2.28
CA ALA A 94 16.92 -0.24 3.26
C ALA A 94 16.00 -0.90 4.31
N ASP A 95 14.96 -0.19 4.77
CA ASP A 95 14.22 -0.56 5.98
C ASP A 95 12.72 -0.87 5.76
N ARG A 96 12.20 -0.61 4.56
CA ARG A 96 10.75 -0.67 4.28
C ARG A 96 10.45 -1.37 2.97
N THR A 97 9.40 -2.19 2.99
CA THR A 97 8.82 -2.70 1.75
C THR A 97 8.14 -1.54 1.03
N GLU A 98 8.46 -1.33 -0.25
CA GLU A 98 7.86 -0.30 -1.07
C GLU A 98 6.79 -0.89 -1.99
N TYR A 99 5.61 -0.25 -2.05
CA TYR A 99 4.60 -0.51 -3.07
C TYR A 99 4.67 0.62 -4.10
N GLN A 100 5.35 0.34 -5.20
CA GLN A 100 5.56 1.29 -6.29
C GLN A 100 4.34 1.26 -7.22
N ARG A 101 3.79 2.43 -7.55
CA ARG A 101 2.66 2.56 -8.48
C ARG A 101 3.18 2.45 -9.90
N VAL A 102 2.51 1.61 -10.69
CA VAL A 102 2.83 1.39 -12.09
C VAL A 102 1.59 1.50 -12.97
N THR A 103 1.80 1.98 -14.19
CA THR A 103 0.87 1.74 -15.30
C THR A 103 1.23 0.39 -15.92
N LEU A 104 0.22 -0.25 -16.48
CA LEU A 104 0.37 -1.49 -17.23
C LEU A 104 -0.03 -1.27 -18.68
N HIS A 105 0.79 -1.74 -19.61
CA HIS A 105 0.45 -1.87 -21.02
C HIS A 105 0.80 -3.27 -21.52
N ARG A 106 0.29 -3.62 -22.70
CA ARG A 106 0.48 -4.96 -23.28
C ARG A 106 1.53 -4.92 -24.38
N GLU A 107 2.48 -5.85 -24.32
CA GLU A 107 3.44 -6.10 -25.40
C GLU A 107 3.36 -7.58 -25.81
N GLY A 108 2.67 -7.85 -26.92
CA GLY A 108 2.39 -9.21 -27.35
C GLY A 108 1.55 -9.97 -26.31
N ARG A 109 2.14 -10.98 -25.68
CA ARG A 109 1.50 -11.77 -24.61
C ARG A 109 1.79 -11.25 -23.20
N ASP A 110 2.78 -10.38 -23.05
CA ASP A 110 3.26 -9.94 -21.75
C ASP A 110 2.56 -8.65 -21.29
N LEU A 111 2.37 -8.53 -19.98
CA LEU A 111 2.07 -7.25 -19.34
C LEU A 111 3.38 -6.58 -18.93
N VAL A 112 3.53 -5.33 -19.31
CA VAL A 112 4.71 -4.52 -19.03
C VAL A 112 4.33 -3.43 -18.05
N ALA A 113 5.15 -3.26 -17.01
CA ALA A 113 4.95 -2.29 -15.95
C ALA A 113 5.91 -1.11 -16.11
N GLU A 114 5.33 0.08 -16.26
CA GLU A 114 6.05 1.35 -16.27
C GLU A 114 5.77 2.12 -14.98
N THR A 115 6.80 2.78 -14.44
CA THR A 115 6.61 3.64 -13.26
C THR A 115 5.75 4.85 -13.61
N THR A 116 4.87 5.28 -12.70
CA THR A 116 4.14 6.55 -12.81
C THR A 116 5.03 7.79 -12.58
N GLY A 117 6.34 7.68 -12.83
CA GLY A 117 7.35 8.68 -12.48
C GLY A 117 7.66 8.71 -10.98
N SER A 118 7.57 9.90 -10.36
CA SER A 118 7.94 10.09 -8.95
C SER A 118 7.03 9.29 -8.01
N GLN A 119 7.65 8.44 -7.19
CA GLN A 119 6.97 7.61 -6.19
C GLN A 119 6.72 8.33 -4.85
N SER A 120 6.80 9.67 -4.81
CA SER A 120 6.51 10.47 -3.60
C SER A 120 5.10 10.23 -3.07
N SER A 121 4.93 10.22 -1.74
CA SER A 121 3.63 10.02 -1.09
C SER A 121 2.67 11.21 -1.22
N SER A 122 3.17 12.41 -1.53
CA SER A 122 2.35 13.61 -1.70
C SER A 122 1.78 13.77 -3.11
N ARG A 123 2.28 12.99 -4.10
CA ARG A 123 1.94 13.18 -5.51
C ARG A 123 0.66 12.43 -5.87
N LEU A 124 -0.50 13.04 -5.65
CA LEU A 124 -1.81 12.49 -6.00
C LEU A 124 -1.87 12.00 -7.46
N MET A 125 -1.25 12.73 -8.40
CA MET A 125 -1.21 12.36 -9.82
C MET A 125 -0.59 10.99 -10.11
N SER A 126 0.23 10.46 -9.20
CA SER A 126 0.76 9.09 -9.33
C SER A 126 -0.28 7.99 -9.06
N LEU A 127 -1.48 8.37 -8.60
CA LEU A 127 -2.63 7.47 -8.45
C LEU A 127 -3.54 7.51 -9.69
N ALA A 128 -3.60 8.67 -10.36
CA ALA A 128 -4.36 8.82 -11.60
C ALA A 128 -3.68 7.99 -12.70
N GLY A 129 -4.31 6.87 -13.07
CA GLY A 129 -3.80 5.95 -14.09
C GLY A 129 -2.97 4.78 -13.56
N ALA A 130 -2.77 4.63 -12.24
CA ALA A 130 -2.06 3.46 -11.71
C ALA A 130 -2.93 2.19 -11.86
N HIS A 131 -2.45 1.23 -12.63
CA HIS A 131 -3.13 -0.06 -12.85
C HIS A 131 -2.74 -1.09 -11.79
N ALA A 132 -1.52 -1.00 -11.25
CA ALA A 132 -1.02 -1.97 -10.28
C ALA A 132 -0.03 -1.38 -9.26
N LEU A 133 0.24 -2.16 -8.21
CA LEU A 133 1.31 -1.92 -7.25
C LEU A 133 2.36 -3.03 -7.35
N VAL A 134 3.61 -2.65 -7.68
CA VAL A 134 4.77 -3.55 -7.61
C VAL A 134 5.31 -3.53 -6.18
N ARG A 135 5.38 -4.71 -5.54
CA ARG A 135 5.95 -4.86 -4.20
C ARG A 135 7.46 -5.07 -4.29
N VAL A 136 8.23 -4.10 -3.83
CA VAL A 136 9.68 -4.16 -3.72
C VAL A 136 10.06 -4.40 -2.26
N PRO A 137 10.66 -5.55 -1.91
CA PRO A 137 11.11 -5.83 -0.56
C PRO A 137 12.11 -4.79 -0.03
N ALA A 138 12.19 -4.70 1.30
CA ALA A 138 13.26 -3.94 1.94
C ALA A 138 14.61 -4.64 1.74
N GLY A 139 15.69 -3.87 1.69
CA GLY A 139 17.05 -4.39 1.60
C GLY A 139 17.92 -3.60 0.62
N ASP A 140 18.94 -4.27 0.14
CA ASP A 140 19.92 -3.81 -0.85
C ASP A 140 19.62 -4.31 -2.26
N GLN A 141 18.88 -5.42 -2.38
CA GLN A 141 18.50 -6.02 -3.66
C GLN A 141 17.14 -5.51 -4.15
N GLY A 142 17.15 -4.83 -5.30
CA GLY A 142 15.96 -4.45 -6.05
C GLY A 142 15.69 -5.39 -7.21
N PHE A 143 14.93 -4.91 -8.18
CA PHE A 143 14.73 -5.59 -9.45
C PHE A 143 15.28 -4.75 -10.60
N LYS A 144 15.82 -5.42 -11.61
CA LYS A 144 16.29 -4.78 -12.84
C LYS A 144 15.17 -4.69 -13.86
N ALA A 145 15.27 -3.73 -14.76
CA ALA A 145 14.42 -3.73 -15.95
C ALA A 145 14.53 -5.10 -16.66
N GLY A 146 13.40 -5.59 -17.16
CA GLY A 146 13.26 -6.93 -17.75
C GLY A 146 12.91 -8.03 -16.75
N THR A 147 13.09 -7.82 -15.43
CA THR A 147 12.67 -8.81 -14.43
C THR A 147 11.14 -8.93 -14.40
N VAL A 148 10.64 -10.16 -14.33
CA VAL A 148 9.21 -10.46 -14.14
C VAL A 148 8.94 -10.55 -12.64
N VAL A 149 7.93 -9.80 -12.18
CA VAL A 149 7.51 -9.75 -10.78
C VAL A 149 5.99 -9.85 -10.67
N GLU A 150 5.50 -10.28 -9.51
CA GLU A 150 4.07 -10.22 -9.20
C GLU A 150 3.66 -8.78 -8.83
N ALA A 151 2.65 -8.25 -9.53
CA ALA A 151 2.07 -6.95 -9.24
C ALA A 151 0.61 -7.09 -8.76
N LEU A 152 0.26 -6.36 -7.71
CA LEU A 152 -1.08 -6.31 -7.16
C LEU A 152 -1.96 -5.42 -8.03
N ILE A 153 -3.02 -5.99 -8.61
CA ILE A 153 -3.83 -5.30 -9.62
C ILE A 153 -4.91 -4.43 -8.97
N LEU A 154 -4.87 -3.13 -9.27
CA LEU A 154 -5.85 -2.13 -8.82
C LEU A 154 -6.99 -1.99 -9.83
N ALA A 155 -6.63 -1.88 -11.10
CA ALA A 155 -7.50 -1.79 -12.27
C ALA A 155 -6.81 -2.42 -13.48
N LEU A 156 -7.58 -2.99 -14.40
CA LEU A 156 -7.03 -3.42 -15.69
C LEU A 156 -7.04 -2.23 -16.66
N PRO A 157 -6.01 -2.10 -17.52
CA PRO A 157 -5.99 -1.11 -18.61
C PRO A 157 -7.13 -1.32 -19.62
#